data_AF-A0A527YNZ3-F1
#
_entry.id   AF-A0A527YNZ3-F1
#
_cell.length_a   1.000
_cell.length_b   1.000
_cell.length_c   1.000
_cell.angle_alpha   90.00
_cell.angle_beta   90.00
_cell.angle_gamma   90.00
#
_symmetry.space_group_name_H-M   'P 1'
#
loop_
_entity.id
_entity.type
_entity.pdbx_description
1 polymer ?
#
loop_
_entity_poly.entity_id
_entity_poly.type
_entity_poly.pdbx_seq_one_letter_code
_entity_poly.pdbx_strand_id
1 'polypeptide(L)'
;EYASMLFPVKNAEEVNAKKAKPEEMGVKAIDANTLEVTLKTPTPYFLEMLTHQATYPVNKASIDKLGADWIKPGNLVSNGPFTLAEWVPNDHIK
;
A
#
# COMPACT_ATOMS: atom_id res chain seq x y z
N GLU A 1 -11.07 -2.61 -4.41
CA GLU A 1 -12.25 -2.21 -3.61
C GLU A 1 -11.96 -1.16 -2.54
N TYR A 2 -10.79 -1.15 -1.89
CA TYR A 2 -10.47 -0.20 -0.80
C TYR A 2 -9.96 1.20 -1.21
N ALA A 3 -9.86 1.53 -2.51
CA ALA A 3 -9.24 2.78 -2.95
C ALA A 3 -9.95 4.04 -2.41
N SER A 4 -11.28 3.99 -2.27
CA SER A 4 -12.09 5.10 -1.75
C SER A 4 -11.74 5.51 -0.32
N MET A 5 -11.20 4.59 0.48
CA MET A 5 -10.76 4.88 1.85
C MET A 5 -9.67 5.95 1.87
N LEU A 6 -8.80 5.98 0.86
CA LEU A 6 -7.67 6.93 0.76
C LEU A 6 -8.03 8.23 0.05
N PHE A 7 -9.28 8.44 -0.36
CA PHE A 7 -9.71 9.69 -1.00
C PHE A 7 -9.54 10.96 -0.15
N PRO A 8 -9.42 10.92 1.19
CA PRO A 8 -8.97 12.08 1.96
C PRO A 8 -7.54 12.56 1.64
N VAL A 9 -6.69 11.74 1.04
CA VAL A 9 -5.36 12.17 0.54
C VAL A 9 -5.53 13.04 -0.70
N LYS A 10 -4.78 14.14 -0.77
CA LYS A 10 -4.84 15.07 -1.89
C LYS A 10 -4.61 14.33 -3.23
N ASN A 11 -5.49 14.58 -4.20
CA ASN A 11 -5.48 13.99 -5.55
C ASN A 11 -5.68 12.46 -5.63
N ALA A 12 -5.94 11.75 -4.53
CA ALA A 12 -6.06 10.29 -4.56
C ALA A 12 -7.29 9.79 -5.34
N GLU A 13 -8.40 10.52 -5.26
CA GLU A 13 -9.62 10.22 -6.00
C GLU A 13 -9.44 10.42 -7.51
N GLU A 14 -8.77 11.51 -7.89
CA GLU A 14 -8.44 11.85 -9.27
C GLU A 14 -7.48 10.84 -9.90
N VAL A 15 -6.47 10.38 -9.15
CA VAL A 15 -5.56 9.31 -9.59
C VAL A 15 -6.32 8.01 -9.80
N ASN A 16 -7.20 7.63 -8.86
CA ASN A 16 -8.02 6.43 -9.00
C ASN A 16 -8.98 6.52 -10.20
N ALA A 17 -9.52 7.71 -10.47
CA ALA A 17 -10.36 8.00 -11.63
C ALA A 17 -9.56 8.19 -12.95
N LYS A 18 -8.23 8.03 -12.92
CA LYS A 18 -7.32 8.24 -14.05
C LYS A 18 -7.37 9.66 -14.65
N LYS A 19 -7.71 10.65 -13.81
CA LYS A 19 -7.77 12.09 -14.15
C LYS A 19 -6.51 12.85 -13.75
N ALA A 20 -5.65 12.25 -12.92
CA ALA A 20 -4.33 12.77 -12.53
C ALA A 20 -3.30 11.63 -12.56
N LYS A 21 -2.01 11.96 -12.66
CA LYS A 21 -0.94 10.95 -12.62
C LYS A 21 -0.65 10.52 -11.18
N PRO A 22 -0.18 9.28 -10.94
CA PRO A 22 0.17 8.82 -9.59
C PRO A 22 1.16 9.74 -8.87
N GLU A 23 2.09 10.36 -9.59
CA GLU A 23 3.10 11.28 -9.03
C GLU A 23 2.50 12.61 -8.52
N GLU A 24 1.26 12.92 -8.90
CA GLU A 24 0.54 14.11 -8.44
C GLU A 24 -0.25 13.84 -7.14
N MET A 25 -0.28 12.60 -6.66
CA MET A 25 -0.88 12.26 -5.37
C MET A 25 -0.11 12.96 -4.23
N GLY A 26 -0.82 13.41 -3.20
CA GLY A 26 -0.26 14.09 -2.03
C GLY A 26 0.56 13.21 -1.10
N VAL A 27 1.44 12.35 -1.62
CA VAL A 27 2.32 11.46 -0.85
C VAL A 27 3.74 11.65 -1.37
N LYS A 28 4.67 12.02 -0.48
CA LYS A 28 6.05 12.33 -0.85
C LYS A 28 7.03 11.78 0.18
N ALA A 29 8.03 11.03 -0.28
CA ALA A 29 9.21 10.76 0.53
C ALA A 29 10.09 12.01 0.58
N ILE A 30 10.29 12.57 1.77
CA ILE A 30 11.18 13.72 1.98
C ILE A 30 12.64 13.24 2.06
N ASP A 31 12.84 12.10 2.72
CA ASP A 31 14.09 11.37 2.81
C ASP A 31 13.80 9.86 3.00
N ALA A 32 14.84 9.07 3.32
CA ALA A 32 14.72 7.61 3.46
C ALA A 32 13.75 7.16 4.57
N ASN A 33 13.55 7.98 5.61
CA ASN A 33 12.79 7.64 6.81
C ASN A 33 11.63 8.60 7.08
N THR A 34 11.40 9.58 6.21
CA THR A 34 10.35 10.61 6.38
C THR A 34 9.39 10.59 5.20
N LEU A 35 8.12 10.26 5.48
CA LEU A 35 7.02 10.34 4.52
C LEU A 35 6.09 11.51 4.88
N GLU A 36 5.91 12.44 3.95
CA GLU A 36 4.93 13.52 4.04
C GLU A 36 3.65 13.13 3.30
N VAL A 37 2.50 13.29 3.97
CA VAL A 37 1.18 13.08 3.35
C VAL A 37 0.35 14.35 3.50
N THR A 38 -0.09 14.88 2.36
CA THR A 38 -0.99 16.04 2.28
C THR A 38 -2.44 15.57 2.14
N LEU A 39 -3.30 16.02 3.04
CA LEU A 39 -4.74 15.71 3.02
C LEU A 39 -5.53 16.82 2.31
N LYS A 40 -6.63 16.45 1.64
CA LYS A 40 -7.54 17.41 1.00
C LYS A 40 -8.40 18.18 2.00
N THR A 41 -8.72 17.54 3.14
CA THR A 41 -9.52 18.11 4.23
C THR A 41 -9.03 17.57 5.57
N PRO A 42 -9.28 18.28 6.69
CA PRO A 42 -9.01 17.76 8.03
C PRO A 42 -9.65 16.38 8.21
N THR A 43 -8.82 15.37 8.53
CA THR A 43 -9.23 13.97 8.65
C THR A 43 -8.66 13.39 9.95
N PRO A 44 -9.36 13.55 11.09
CA PRO A 44 -8.83 13.18 12.41
C PRO A 44 -8.48 11.69 12.56
N TYR A 45 -9.19 10.83 11.83
CA TYR A 45 -8.99 9.38 11.82
C TYR A 45 -7.93 8.91 10.81
N PHE A 46 -7.18 9.82 10.17
CA PHE A 46 -6.18 9.47 9.16
C PHE A 46 -5.13 8.49 9.69
N LEU A 47 -4.66 8.67 10.93
CA LEU A 47 -3.67 7.76 11.53
C LEU A 47 -4.23 6.36 11.76
N GLU A 48 -5.49 6.25 12.19
CA GLU A 48 -6.17 4.96 12.36
C GLU A 48 -6.33 4.26 11.01
N MET A 49 -6.64 4.99 9.96
CA MET A 49 -6.74 4.46 8.60
C MET A 49 -5.43 3.81 8.10
N LEU A 50 -4.26 4.31 8.53
CA LEU A 50 -2.94 3.73 8.20
C LEU A 50 -2.68 2.36 8.87
N THR A 51 -3.58 1.91 9.75
CA THR A 51 -3.53 0.56 10.32
C THR A 51 -4.23 -0.48 9.44
N HIS A 52 -4.92 -0.05 8.39
CA HIS A 52 -5.60 -0.97 7.49
C HIS A 52 -4.64 -1.57 6.46
N GLN A 53 -4.77 -2.88 6.19
CA GLN A 53 -3.87 -3.65 5.31
C GLN A 53 -3.66 -3.06 3.90
N ALA A 54 -4.64 -2.30 3.39
CA ALA A 54 -4.54 -1.62 2.09
C ALA A 54 -3.49 -0.49 2.06
N THR A 55 -2.99 -0.07 3.23
CA THR A 55 -2.01 1.03 3.38
C THR A 55 -0.63 0.54 3.78
N TYR A 56 -0.47 -0.77 3.98
CA TYR A 56 0.82 -1.34 4.33
C TYR A 56 1.81 -1.19 3.17
N PRO A 57 3.10 -0.94 3.49
CA PRO A 57 4.11 -0.83 2.45
C PRO A 57 4.33 -2.17 1.76
N VAL A 58 4.69 -2.10 0.48
CA VAL A 58 5.06 -3.27 -0.33
C VAL A 58 6.47 -3.10 -0.89
N ASN A 59 7.18 -4.22 -1.09
CA ASN A 59 8.52 -4.18 -1.66
C ASN A 59 8.47 -4.05 -3.19
N LYS A 60 8.75 -2.85 -3.70
CA LYS A 60 8.73 -2.57 -5.15
C LYS A 60 9.69 -3.47 -5.95
N ALA A 61 10.87 -3.77 -5.44
CA ALA A 61 11.86 -4.58 -6.15
C ALA A 61 11.36 -6.03 -6.37
N SER A 62 10.68 -6.61 -5.38
CA SER A 62 10.06 -7.95 -5.51
C SER A 62 8.94 -7.93 -6.55
N ILE A 63 8.07 -6.93 -6.52
CA ILE A 63 6.98 -6.76 -7.49
C ILE A 63 7.52 -6.62 -8.91
N ASP A 64 8.50 -5.75 -9.12
CA ASP A 64 9.09 -5.50 -10.45
C ASP A 64 9.76 -6.76 -11.01
N LYS A 65 10.38 -7.58 -10.15
CA LYS A 65 11.07 -8.81 -10.55
C LYS A 65 10.14 -9.99 -10.83
N LEU A 66 9.08 -10.15 -10.02
CA LEU A 66 8.28 -11.37 -9.99
C LEU A 66 6.86 -11.18 -10.56
N GLY A 67 6.45 -9.93 -10.84
CA GLY A 67 5.11 -9.64 -11.31
C GLY A 67 4.07 -10.16 -10.33
N ALA A 68 3.01 -10.82 -10.82
CA ALA A 68 1.93 -11.35 -9.98
C ALA A 68 2.38 -12.40 -8.94
N ASP A 69 3.54 -13.04 -9.14
CA ASP A 69 4.04 -14.11 -8.26
C ASP A 69 4.74 -13.59 -7.00
N TRP A 70 4.86 -12.27 -6.84
CA TRP A 70 5.51 -11.64 -5.69
C TRP A 70 4.86 -12.00 -4.35
N ILE A 71 3.57 -12.38 -4.35
CA ILE A 71 2.82 -12.75 -3.14
C ILE A 71 2.96 -14.22 -2.74
N LYS A 72 3.62 -15.06 -3.55
CA LYS A 72 3.72 -16.50 -3.27
C LYS A 72 4.67 -16.79 -2.10
N PRO A 73 4.49 -17.93 -1.40
CA PRO A 73 5.47 -18.39 -0.41
C PRO A 73 6.89 -18.43 -0.99
N GLY A 74 7.87 -18.02 -0.19
CA GLY A 74 9.28 -17.89 -0.63
C GLY A 74 9.60 -16.65 -1.47
N ASN A 75 8.61 -15.97 -2.04
CA ASN A 75 8.77 -14.74 -2.83
C ASN A 75 8.36 -13.47 -2.07
N LEU A 76 7.37 -13.58 -1.20
CA LEU A 76 6.81 -12.46 -0.46
C LEU A 76 7.84 -11.84 0.49
N VAL A 77 8.20 -10.59 0.22
CA VAL A 77 9.00 -9.75 1.12
C VAL A 77 8.04 -8.91 1.97
N SER A 78 7.86 -9.30 3.22
CA SER A 78 7.04 -8.59 4.21
C SER A 78 7.89 -7.89 5.28
N ASN A 79 7.27 -7.00 6.05
CA ASN A 79 7.90 -6.27 7.16
C ASN A 79 7.13 -6.48 8.49
N GLY A 80 6.33 -7.55 8.57
CA GLY A 80 5.56 -7.92 9.76
C GLY A 80 6.32 -8.86 10.69
N PRO A 81 5.68 -9.30 11.79
CA PRO A 81 6.28 -10.22 12.76
C PRO A 81 6.45 -11.66 12.26
N PHE A 82 5.79 -12.03 11.16
CA PHE A 82 5.83 -13.36 10.58
C PHE A 82 6.09 -13.31 9.06
N THR A 83 6.50 -14.44 8.51
CA THR A 83 6.73 -14.64 7.06
C THR A 83 5.84 -15.76 6.55
N LEU A 84 5.46 -15.71 5.26
CA LEU A 84 4.61 -16.72 4.64
C LEU A 84 5.45 -17.93 4.23
N ALA A 85 5.31 -19.04 4.96
CA ALA A 85 6.03 -20.28 4.69
C ALA A 85 5.30 -21.15 3.67
N GLU A 86 3.96 -21.22 3.74
CA GLU A 86 3.16 -22.05 2.85
C GLU A 86 1.77 -21.44 2.62
N TRP A 87 1.25 -21.59 1.40
CA TRP A 87 -0.13 -21.21 1.06
C TRP A 87 -0.71 -22.20 0.05
N VAL A 88 -1.60 -23.06 0.54
CA VAL A 88 -2.38 -23.98 -0.29
C VAL A 88 -3.83 -23.49 -0.29
N PRO A 89 -4.33 -22.94 -1.43
CA PRO A 89 -5.68 -22.41 -1.51
C PRO A 89 -6.73 -23.44 -1.10
N ASN A 90 -7.68 -23.02 -0.25
CA ASN A 90 -8.76 -23.86 0.31
C ASN A 90 -8.30 -25.00 1.23
N ASP A 91 -7.06 -24.99 1.70
CA ASP A 91 -6.55 -25.97 2.66
C ASP A 91 -5.91 -25.26 3.87
N HIS A 92 -4.70 -24.70 3.70
CA HIS A 92 -3.98 -24.11 4.81
C HIS A 92 -3.01 -22.98 4.43
N ILE A 93 -2.62 -22.21 5.44
CA ILE A 93 -1.55 -21.20 5.42
C ILE A 93 -0.63 -21.47 6.61
N LYS A 94 0.68 -21.43 6.39
CA LYS A 94 1.71 -21.52 7.44
C LYS A 94 2.65 -20.33 7.37
#